data_AF-A0A5B9MIJ9-F1
#
_entry.id   AF-A0A5B9MIJ9-F1
#
_cell.length_a   1.000
_cell.length_b   1.000
_cell.length_c   1.000
_cell.angle_alpha   90.00
_cell.angle_beta   90.00
_cell.angle_gamma   90.00
#
_symmetry.space_group_name_H-M   'P 1'
#
loop_
_entity.id
_entity.type
_entity.pdbx_description
1 polymer ?
#
loop_
_entity_poly.entity_id
_entity_poly.type
_entity_poly.pdbx_seq_one_letter_code
_entity_poly.pdbx_strand_id
1 'polypeptide(L)'
;MSFLKVDSRHRPLLKKFMHHPTTYDRANASSRRRPTRAFTLVELLVVMTVMVSLGGMLTYALASAQTDARIKRTQADVLTIGQLLQTRMSDVSLSKMNLAYGRTIPQLVRAGVLGTTALDGTALTNPGSPQPTVSEYQKIMADEQARLILLARRDMLRMVMPECQRDLLYPPATLQYRTRAVAATSAAARTTNWYPNAAQLKPPAQWNQMRTLLGLFSAETIDFHWAGSPATDPEVDAIALAANNNDFENLLRHNVNVPYTGPASASPIAWTRQHESSECLYLILATTELFGKKAIDQIPTSRIRDTDGDGVPEILDAWDQPYAFVRNPVGFRSPAIANYDPTGATEIEQYRSEPDALDLLLVDFRFDTRTHPNPSPYTTESPFHPIYLPPAVISSGRDKTFGLQRSYADEDNDGTVEFGVNSYYSSSVVGLTPGSIGPLYPGTTGFRFPDPYFNVSSVPFANAGPYYMSAAGTVLAKEGGGYGAVIQPDPDGDFRDAAADNISSLDAGF
;
A
#
# COMPACT_ATOMS: atom_id res chain seq x y z
N MET A 1 -33.33 -23.38 -29.08
CA MET A 1 -33.62 -22.28 -30.03
C MET A 1 -32.42 -22.13 -30.94
N SER A 2 -32.70 -22.16 -32.23
CA SER A 2 -31.75 -22.33 -33.33
C SER A 2 -30.99 -21.04 -33.70
N PHE A 3 -29.93 -21.24 -34.50
CA PHE A 3 -29.16 -20.26 -35.29
C PHE A 3 -28.03 -19.50 -34.57
N LEU A 4 -26.78 -19.89 -34.87
CA LEU A 4 -26.00 -19.19 -35.89
C LEU A 4 -24.77 -20.00 -36.32
N LYS A 5 -24.69 -20.18 -37.64
CA LYS A 5 -23.71 -20.91 -38.44
C LYS A 5 -23.13 -19.87 -39.39
N VAL A 6 -21.84 -19.53 -39.26
CA VAL A 6 -21.08 -18.74 -40.27
C VAL A 6 -19.62 -19.19 -40.16
N ASP A 7 -19.14 -20.11 -40.99
CA ASP A 7 -18.72 -20.04 -42.41
C ASP A 7 -17.18 -19.97 -42.49
N SER A 8 -16.60 -21.16 -42.62
CA SER A 8 -15.20 -21.41 -42.93
C SER A 8 -14.97 -21.22 -44.42
N ARG A 9 -14.12 -20.25 -44.80
CA ARG A 9 -13.65 -20.14 -46.19
C ARG A 9 -12.14 -20.22 -46.27
N HIS A 10 -11.70 -21.42 -46.62
CA HIS A 10 -10.52 -21.66 -47.44
C HIS A 10 -10.40 -20.66 -48.59
N ARG A 11 -9.20 -20.09 -48.77
CA ARG A 11 -8.74 -19.61 -50.07
C ARG A 11 -7.64 -20.54 -50.58
N PRO A 12 -7.79 -21.14 -51.78
CA PRO A 12 -6.77 -21.98 -52.38
C PRO A 12 -5.74 -21.16 -53.18
N LEU A 13 -4.57 -21.77 -53.32
CA LEU A 13 -3.54 -21.51 -54.32
C LEU A 13 -4.13 -21.27 -55.72
N LEU A 14 -3.67 -20.22 -56.43
CA LEU A 14 -3.76 -20.19 -57.89
C LEU A 14 -2.51 -19.60 -58.56
N LYS A 15 -1.84 -20.50 -59.28
CA LYS A 15 -0.81 -20.34 -60.31
C LYS A 15 -1.14 -19.22 -61.32
N LYS A 16 -0.11 -18.55 -61.85
CA LYS A 16 0.17 -18.62 -63.31
C LYS A 16 1.59 -18.17 -63.69
N PHE A 17 2.29 -19.10 -64.34
CA PHE A 17 3.46 -18.89 -65.17
C PHE A 17 3.18 -17.88 -66.29
N MET A 18 4.17 -17.05 -66.61
CA MET A 18 4.39 -16.58 -67.98
C MET A 18 5.89 -16.47 -68.26
N HIS A 19 6.41 -17.55 -68.85
CA HIS A 19 7.53 -17.44 -69.77
C HIS A 19 7.01 -16.80 -71.07
N HIS A 20 7.69 -15.77 -71.56
CA HIS A 20 7.78 -15.52 -72.99
C HIS A 20 9.22 -15.13 -73.35
N PRO A 21 9.85 -15.85 -74.30
CA PRO A 21 11.03 -15.38 -75.01
C PRO A 21 10.58 -14.48 -76.18
N THR A 22 11.36 -13.46 -76.50
CA THR A 22 11.54 -12.98 -77.89
C THR A 22 12.66 -11.94 -77.94
N THR A 23 13.77 -12.41 -78.49
CA THR A 23 14.67 -11.68 -79.39
C THR A 23 14.05 -10.45 -80.05
N TYR A 24 14.68 -9.29 -79.85
CA TYR A 24 14.86 -8.31 -80.91
C TYR A 24 16.26 -7.69 -80.82
N ASP A 25 17.08 -8.06 -81.81
CA ASP A 25 18.16 -7.26 -82.35
C ASP A 25 17.73 -5.80 -82.51
N ARG A 26 18.47 -4.89 -81.88
CA ARG A 26 18.60 -3.51 -82.36
C ARG A 26 19.97 -2.95 -81.99
N ALA A 27 20.84 -2.99 -83.00
CA ALA A 27 21.76 -1.94 -83.40
C ALA A 27 22.56 -1.24 -82.28
N ASN A 28 23.84 -1.62 -82.23
CA ASN A 28 24.94 -0.84 -81.68
C ASN A 28 24.89 0.63 -82.12
N ALA A 29 24.26 1.48 -81.31
CA ALA A 29 24.54 2.90 -81.27
C ALA A 29 25.65 3.09 -80.23
N SER A 30 26.86 3.33 -80.72
CA SER A 30 28.06 3.65 -79.94
C SER A 30 27.85 4.95 -79.14
N SER A 31 27.23 4.83 -77.96
CA SER A 31 27.22 5.94 -76.99
C SER A 31 28.65 6.15 -76.51
N ARG A 32 29.27 7.24 -76.95
CA ARG A 32 30.51 7.77 -76.36
C ARG A 32 30.35 7.81 -74.85
N ARG A 33 30.97 6.85 -74.14
CA ARG A 33 31.14 6.91 -72.69
C ARG A 33 31.88 8.20 -72.38
N ARG A 34 31.14 9.21 -71.91
CA ARG A 34 31.76 10.39 -71.30
C ARG A 34 32.63 9.87 -70.16
N PRO A 35 33.89 10.33 -70.03
CA PRO A 35 34.75 9.91 -68.94
C PRO A 35 34.05 10.24 -67.63
N THR A 36 33.75 9.21 -66.83
CA THR A 36 33.33 9.39 -65.44
C THR A 36 34.46 10.14 -64.75
N ARG A 37 34.24 11.41 -64.41
CA ARG A 37 35.18 12.19 -63.60
C ARG A 37 35.38 11.40 -62.30
N ALA A 38 36.58 10.90 -62.10
CA ALA A 38 36.94 10.26 -60.84
C ALA A 38 36.89 11.34 -59.75
N PHE A 39 36.18 11.05 -58.67
CA PHE A 39 36.12 11.93 -57.51
C PHE A 39 37.52 12.11 -56.95
N THR A 40 37.87 13.35 -56.64
CA THR A 40 39.15 13.63 -56.00
C THR A 40 39.13 13.11 -54.57
N LEU A 41 40.27 12.63 -54.06
CA LEU A 41 40.39 12.13 -52.69
C LEU A 41 39.91 13.19 -51.68
N VAL A 42 40.12 14.47 -52.00
CA VAL A 42 39.67 15.62 -51.20
C VAL A 42 38.14 15.69 -51.11
N GLU A 43 37.39 15.50 -52.21
CA GLU A 43 35.93 15.49 -52.17
C GLU A 43 35.39 14.36 -51.26
N LEU A 44 35.99 13.17 -51.34
CA LEU A 44 35.59 12.04 -50.50
C LEU A 44 35.87 12.29 -49.02
N LEU A 45 37.02 12.90 -48.70
CA LEU A 45 37.38 13.27 -47.33
C LEU A 45 36.43 14.33 -46.76
N VAL A 46 36.08 15.35 -47.55
CA VAL A 46 35.10 16.37 -47.15
C VAL A 46 33.71 15.75 -46.91
N VAL A 47 33.25 14.84 -47.78
CA VAL A 47 31.95 14.19 -47.58
C VAL A 47 31.94 13.34 -46.31
N MET A 48 33.01 12.58 -46.04
CA MET A 48 33.09 11.78 -44.82
C MET A 48 33.10 12.64 -43.56
N THR A 49 33.84 13.76 -43.55
CA THR A 49 33.85 14.68 -42.40
C THR A 49 32.48 15.33 -42.16
N VAL A 50 31.79 15.76 -43.23
CA VAL A 50 30.43 16.31 -43.12
C VAL A 50 29.44 15.25 -42.62
N MET A 51 29.47 14.02 -43.15
CA MET A 51 28.60 12.94 -42.71
C MET A 51 28.82 12.56 -41.25
N VAL A 52 30.07 12.50 -40.79
CA VAL A 52 30.38 12.19 -39.37
C VAL A 52 29.89 13.32 -38.46
N SER A 53 30.11 14.59 -38.84
CA SER A 53 29.65 15.72 -38.03
C SER A 53 28.11 15.78 -37.93
N LEU A 54 27.39 15.62 -39.04
CA LEU A 54 25.93 15.59 -39.06
C LEU A 54 25.37 14.37 -38.33
N GLY A 55 25.99 13.20 -38.53
CA GLY A 55 25.62 11.96 -37.84
C GLY A 55 25.78 12.08 -36.32
N GLY A 56 26.88 12.70 -35.85
CA GLY A 56 27.11 12.96 -34.43
C GLY A 56 26.04 13.86 -33.81
N MET A 57 25.75 15.00 -34.43
CA MET A 57 24.72 15.93 -33.94
C MET A 57 23.32 15.30 -33.93
N LEU A 58 22.95 14.59 -35.00
CA LEU A 58 21.64 13.95 -35.11
C LEU A 58 21.45 12.84 -34.08
N THR A 59 22.48 12.03 -33.83
CA THR A 59 22.42 10.94 -32.86
C THR A 59 22.22 11.46 -31.44
N TYR A 60 22.95 12.52 -31.06
CA TYR A 60 22.79 13.16 -29.76
C TYR A 60 21.39 13.78 -29.59
N ALA A 61 20.90 14.51 -30.61
CA ALA A 61 19.57 15.10 -30.59
C ALA A 61 18.46 14.03 -30.47
N LEU A 62 18.59 12.92 -31.20
CA LEU A 62 17.62 11.83 -31.14
C LEU A 62 17.62 11.13 -29.78
N ALA A 63 18.80 10.89 -29.19
CA ALA A 63 18.92 10.30 -27.86
C ALA A 63 18.30 11.20 -26.78
N SER A 64 18.52 12.52 -26.86
CA SER A 64 17.87 13.50 -25.98
C SER A 64 16.35 13.47 -26.14
N ALA A 65 15.85 13.55 -27.38
CA ALA A 65 14.42 13.55 -27.65
C ALA A 65 13.72 12.25 -27.19
N GLN A 66 14.39 11.10 -27.30
CA GLN A 66 13.88 9.83 -26.79
C GLN A 66 13.82 9.81 -25.25
N THR A 67 14.82 10.38 -24.58
CA THR A 67 14.85 10.49 -23.11
C THR A 67 13.73 11.40 -22.62
N ASP A 68 13.57 12.57 -23.24
CA ASP A 68 12.48 13.51 -22.92
C ASP A 68 11.11 12.89 -23.14
N ALA A 69 10.94 12.12 -24.22
CA ALA A 69 9.70 11.42 -24.50
C ALA A 69 9.39 10.32 -23.47
N ARG A 70 10.41 9.64 -22.94
CA ARG A 70 10.25 8.67 -21.84
C ARG A 70 9.84 9.37 -20.55
N ILE A 71 10.54 10.44 -20.16
CA ILE A 71 10.23 11.24 -18.97
C ILE A 71 8.79 11.73 -19.00
N LYS A 72 8.37 12.40 -20.09
CA LYS A 72 7.00 12.93 -20.22
C LYS A 72 5.94 11.85 -20.17
N ARG A 73 6.23 10.68 -20.73
CA ARG A 73 5.30 9.55 -20.69
C ARG A 73 5.17 9.01 -19.28
N THR A 74 6.29 8.76 -18.59
CA THR A 74 6.29 8.32 -17.19
C THR A 74 5.55 9.33 -16.30
N GLN A 75 5.79 10.63 -16.47
CA GLN A 75 5.06 11.69 -15.75
C GLN A 75 3.54 11.58 -15.94
N ALA A 76 3.09 11.39 -17.18
CA ALA A 76 1.66 11.21 -17.46
C ALA A 76 1.08 9.93 -16.84
N ASP A 77 1.86 8.84 -16.83
CA ASP A 77 1.45 7.57 -16.23
C ASP A 77 1.33 7.69 -14.71
N VAL A 78 2.38 8.17 -14.02
CA VAL A 78 2.36 8.30 -12.56
C VAL A 78 1.30 9.28 -12.09
N LEU A 79 1.04 10.36 -12.85
CA LEU A 79 -0.05 11.30 -12.54
C LEU A 79 -1.41 10.62 -12.64
N THR A 80 -1.64 9.86 -13.72
CA THR A 80 -2.90 9.13 -13.94
C THR A 80 -3.11 8.10 -12.84
N ILE A 81 -2.09 7.29 -12.53
CA ILE A 81 -2.16 6.27 -11.48
C ILE A 81 -2.35 6.94 -10.10
N GLY A 82 -1.62 8.01 -9.81
CA GLY A 82 -1.74 8.77 -8.57
C GLY A 82 -3.16 9.29 -8.33
N GLN A 83 -3.81 9.85 -9.35
CA GLN A 83 -5.20 10.31 -9.26
C GLN A 83 -6.18 9.16 -8.99
N LEU A 84 -5.95 7.99 -9.60
CA LEU A 84 -6.75 6.79 -9.34
C LEU A 84 -6.61 6.32 -7.89
N LEU A 85 -5.38 6.31 -7.36
CA LEU A 85 -5.10 5.92 -5.99
C LEU A 85 -5.66 6.92 -4.97
N GLN A 86 -5.58 8.22 -5.24
CA GLN A 86 -6.20 9.25 -4.40
C GLN A 86 -7.72 9.12 -4.37
N THR A 87 -8.34 8.85 -5.53
CA THR A 87 -9.78 8.56 -5.61
C THR A 87 -10.13 7.35 -4.74
N ARG A 88 -9.31 6.29 -4.82
CA ARG A 88 -9.50 5.09 -4.01
C ARG A 88 -9.33 5.35 -2.51
N MET A 89 -8.31 6.11 -2.12
CA MET A 89 -8.10 6.53 -0.73
C MET A 89 -9.30 7.30 -0.19
N SER A 90 -9.83 8.24 -0.97
CA SER A 90 -11.04 8.99 -0.64
C SER A 90 -12.24 8.07 -0.42
N ASP A 91 -12.47 7.11 -1.32
CA ASP A 91 -13.56 6.13 -1.19
C ASP A 91 -13.45 5.35 0.13
N VAL A 92 -12.24 4.90 0.49
CA VAL A 92 -12.00 4.15 1.72
C VAL A 92 -12.25 5.02 2.95
N SER A 93 -11.76 6.26 2.94
CA SER A 93 -11.93 7.19 4.07
C SER A 93 -13.40 7.47 4.38
N LEU A 94 -14.26 7.50 3.35
CA LEU A 94 -15.70 7.77 3.46
C LEU A 94 -16.55 6.49 3.54
N SER A 95 -15.96 5.33 3.30
CA SER A 95 -16.69 4.06 3.29
C SER A 95 -17.24 3.71 4.67
N LYS A 96 -18.37 2.99 4.67
CA LYS A 96 -18.97 2.45 5.88
C LYS A 96 -18.19 1.24 6.34
N MET A 97 -17.73 1.23 7.59
CA MET A 97 -17.07 0.07 8.18
C MET A 97 -18.09 -1.02 8.49
N ASN A 98 -17.88 -2.21 7.93
CA ASN A 98 -18.71 -3.39 8.21
C ASN A 98 -17.97 -4.25 9.24
N LEU A 99 -18.34 -4.10 10.51
CA LEU A 99 -17.67 -4.76 11.62
C LEU A 99 -18.42 -6.03 12.04
N ALA A 100 -17.69 -7.12 12.22
CA ALA A 100 -18.09 -8.24 13.05
C ALA A 100 -17.68 -7.95 14.50
N TYR A 101 -18.55 -8.22 15.46
CA TYR A 101 -18.27 -8.05 16.88
C TYR A 101 -18.19 -9.41 17.55
N GLY A 102 -17.21 -9.61 18.42
CA GLY A 102 -17.03 -10.84 19.16
C GLY A 102 -18.15 -11.06 20.15
N ARG A 103 -18.15 -12.21 20.83
CA ARG A 103 -19.09 -12.48 21.91
C ARG A 103 -18.75 -11.50 23.02
N THR A 104 -19.56 -10.45 23.13
CA THR A 104 -19.65 -9.67 24.36
C THR A 104 -19.85 -10.65 25.50
N ILE A 105 -18.93 -10.63 26.48
CA ILE A 105 -19.14 -11.33 27.75
C ILE A 105 -20.54 -10.94 28.24
N PRO A 106 -21.44 -11.90 28.49
CA PRO A 106 -22.84 -11.60 28.71
C PRO A 106 -22.99 -10.97 30.10
N GLN A 107 -23.09 -9.63 30.18
CA GLN A 107 -24.03 -8.93 31.05
C GLN A 107 -24.36 -7.53 30.49
N LEU A 108 -25.53 -7.45 29.82
CA LEU A 108 -26.39 -6.27 29.75
C LEU A 108 -25.77 -4.95 29.22
N VAL A 109 -25.45 -4.88 27.94
CA VAL A 109 -25.89 -3.72 27.14
C VAL A 109 -26.33 -4.22 25.78
N ARG A 110 -27.64 -4.15 25.56
CA ARG A 110 -28.29 -4.30 24.26
C ARG A 110 -27.68 -3.26 23.30
N ALA A 111 -26.66 -3.67 22.56
CA ALA A 111 -26.10 -2.88 21.47
C ALA A 111 -27.24 -2.47 20.53
N GLY A 112 -27.43 -1.17 20.33
CA GLY A 112 -28.41 -0.62 19.39
C GLY A 112 -29.67 0.00 19.98
N VAL A 113 -29.84 0.04 21.31
CA VAL A 113 -30.87 0.91 21.90
C VAL A 113 -30.18 1.99 22.70
N LEU A 114 -30.21 3.22 22.17
CA LEU A 114 -30.18 4.46 22.95
C LEU A 114 -31.42 4.45 23.86
N GLY A 115 -31.38 3.54 24.83
CA GLY A 115 -32.47 3.21 25.71
C GLY A 115 -32.53 4.25 26.79
N THR A 116 -33.39 5.23 26.55
CA THR A 116 -34.07 6.05 27.55
C THR A 116 -34.87 5.23 28.57
N THR A 117 -34.56 3.95 28.79
CA THR A 117 -34.97 3.26 30.01
C THR A 117 -34.17 3.85 31.16
N ALA A 118 -34.69 4.97 31.64
CA ALA A 118 -34.53 5.48 32.98
C ALA A 118 -34.53 4.29 33.96
N LEU A 119 -33.34 3.87 34.38
CA LEU A 119 -33.17 3.15 35.63
C LEU A 119 -32.95 4.20 36.70
N ASP A 120 -34.11 4.75 37.08
CA ASP A 120 -34.41 5.55 38.25
C ASP A 120 -33.75 6.93 38.33
N GLY A 121 -34.60 7.96 38.29
CA GLY A 121 -34.27 9.39 38.41
C GLY A 121 -33.81 9.80 39.80
N THR A 122 -33.00 8.99 40.46
CA THR A 122 -32.36 9.34 41.71
C THR A 122 -30.99 9.93 41.43
N ALA A 123 -30.92 11.25 41.50
CA ALA A 123 -29.69 12.02 41.48
C ALA A 123 -28.70 11.43 42.50
N LEU A 124 -27.59 10.89 42.02
CA LEU A 124 -26.48 10.41 42.85
C LEU A 124 -25.73 11.62 43.41
N THR A 125 -26.24 12.19 44.50
CA THR A 125 -25.46 13.07 45.38
C THR A 125 -24.65 12.21 46.33
N ASN A 126 -23.39 11.95 45.99
CA ASN A 126 -22.38 11.58 46.99
C ASN A 126 -21.10 12.40 46.73
N PRO A 127 -20.83 13.44 47.53
CA PRO A 127 -19.72 14.38 47.32
C PRO A 127 -18.47 13.83 48.00
N GLY A 128 -17.46 13.42 47.24
CA GLY A 128 -16.18 13.02 47.86
C GLY A 128 -15.11 12.48 46.92
N SER A 129 -15.47 12.01 45.73
CA SER A 129 -14.51 11.83 44.63
C SER A 129 -15.05 12.50 43.38
N PRO A 130 -14.21 13.08 42.52
CA PRO A 130 -14.61 13.52 41.18
C PRO A 130 -14.96 12.26 40.37
N GLN A 131 -16.17 11.74 40.58
CA GLN A 131 -16.74 10.72 39.73
C GLN A 131 -17.06 11.40 38.40
N PRO A 132 -16.62 10.82 37.28
CA PRO A 132 -16.99 11.32 35.97
C PRO A 132 -18.50 11.50 35.88
N THR A 133 -18.95 12.70 35.50
CA THR A 133 -20.38 12.92 35.26
C THR A 133 -20.87 11.93 34.20
N VAL A 134 -22.16 11.57 34.17
CA VAL A 134 -22.72 10.64 33.16
C VAL A 134 -22.32 11.04 31.72
N SER A 135 -22.13 12.34 31.48
CA SER A 135 -21.60 12.91 30.25
C SER A 135 -20.17 12.47 29.92
N GLU A 136 -19.26 12.38 30.90
CA GLU A 136 -17.87 11.97 30.67
C GLU A 136 -17.75 10.50 30.28
N TYR A 137 -18.55 9.62 30.88
CA TYR A 137 -18.57 8.21 30.47
C TYR A 137 -19.10 8.01 29.05
N GLN A 138 -20.13 8.79 28.66
CA GLN A 138 -20.66 8.77 27.31
C GLN A 138 -19.62 9.25 26.29
N LYS A 139 -18.87 10.31 26.63
CA LYS A 139 -17.75 10.79 25.82
C LYS A 139 -16.70 9.70 25.62
N ILE A 140 -16.28 9.03 26.70
CA ILE A 140 -15.30 7.94 26.61
C ILE A 140 -15.81 6.82 25.70
N MET A 141 -17.07 6.39 25.83
CA MET A 141 -17.60 5.34 24.95
C MET A 141 -17.67 5.78 23.48
N ALA A 142 -18.02 7.05 23.22
CA ALA A 142 -18.01 7.60 21.87
C ALA A 142 -16.58 7.65 21.30
N ASP A 143 -15.60 8.05 22.11
CA ASP A 143 -14.18 8.06 21.74
C ASP A 143 -13.70 6.64 21.39
N GLU A 144 -14.07 5.62 22.17
CA GLU A 144 -13.72 4.22 21.88
C GLU A 144 -14.34 3.68 20.60
N GLN A 145 -15.61 4.02 20.33
CA GLN A 145 -16.27 3.63 19.08
C GLN A 145 -15.64 4.31 17.86
N ALA A 146 -15.34 5.60 17.99
CA ALA A 146 -14.64 6.35 16.96
C ALA A 146 -13.24 5.76 16.71
N ARG A 147 -12.51 5.38 17.75
CA ARG A 147 -11.19 4.74 17.65
C ARG A 147 -11.27 3.40 16.94
N LEU A 148 -12.27 2.60 17.27
CA LEU A 148 -12.52 1.34 16.56
C LEU A 148 -12.75 1.58 15.07
N ILE A 149 -13.50 2.63 14.70
CA ILE A 149 -13.73 3.00 13.30
C ILE A 149 -12.43 3.46 12.61
N LEU A 150 -11.60 4.26 13.28
CA LEU A 150 -10.28 4.67 12.79
C LEU A 150 -9.41 3.44 12.47
N LEU A 151 -9.26 2.53 13.44
CA LEU A 151 -8.48 1.30 13.27
C LEU A 151 -9.04 0.41 12.16
N ALA A 152 -10.37 0.28 12.08
CA ALA A 152 -11.03 -0.48 11.04
C ALA A 152 -10.81 0.11 9.64
N ARG A 153 -10.78 1.45 9.51
CA ARG A 153 -10.44 2.12 8.26
C ARG A 153 -9.00 1.89 7.85
N ARG A 154 -8.07 1.91 8.80
CA ARG A 154 -6.66 1.62 8.57
C ARG A 154 -6.46 0.18 8.09
N ASP A 155 -7.14 -0.78 8.72
CA ASP A 155 -7.10 -2.18 8.28
C ASP A 155 -7.81 -2.38 6.92
N MET A 156 -8.93 -1.69 6.69
CA MET A 156 -9.58 -1.67 5.38
C MET A 156 -8.64 -1.11 4.30
N LEU A 157 -7.96 0.00 4.59
CA LEU A 157 -7.01 0.63 3.70
C LEU A 157 -5.86 -0.33 3.34
N ARG A 158 -5.34 -1.03 4.33
CA ARG A 158 -4.32 -2.06 4.15
C ARG A 158 -4.75 -3.13 3.15
N MET A 159 -5.98 -3.62 3.29
CA MET A 159 -6.52 -4.70 2.47
C MET A 159 -6.94 -4.27 1.06
N VAL A 160 -7.40 -3.02 0.87
CA VAL A 160 -7.86 -2.52 -0.44
C VAL A 160 -6.76 -1.83 -1.24
N MET A 161 -5.69 -1.39 -0.57
CA MET A 161 -4.48 -0.85 -1.17
C MET A 161 -3.25 -1.48 -0.51
N PRO A 162 -3.01 -2.79 -0.75
CA PRO A 162 -1.83 -3.47 -0.22
C PRO A 162 -0.56 -2.84 -0.79
N GLU A 163 0.47 -2.68 0.03
CA GLU A 163 1.80 -2.22 -0.40
C GLU A 163 2.79 -3.39 -0.55
N CYS A 164 2.52 -4.48 0.16
CA CYS A 164 3.37 -5.66 0.20
C CYS A 164 2.50 -6.93 0.24
N GLN A 165 3.11 -8.09 -0.03
CA GLN A 165 2.37 -9.35 0.00
C GLN A 165 1.67 -9.63 1.33
N ARG A 166 2.25 -9.16 2.44
CA ARG A 166 1.71 -9.38 3.80
C ARG A 166 0.35 -8.72 4.01
N ASP A 167 0.11 -7.57 3.40
CA ASP A 167 -1.17 -6.87 3.47
C ASP A 167 -2.30 -7.65 2.80
N LEU A 168 -1.97 -8.48 1.82
CA LEU A 168 -2.92 -9.32 1.12
C LEU A 168 -3.04 -10.72 1.74
N LEU A 169 -1.96 -11.24 2.33
CA LEU A 169 -1.93 -12.57 2.93
C LEU A 169 -2.73 -12.66 4.21
N TYR A 170 -2.62 -11.65 5.07
CA TYR A 170 -3.26 -11.67 6.38
C TYR A 170 -4.72 -11.20 6.32
N PRO A 171 -5.65 -11.97 6.89
CA PRO A 171 -7.04 -11.54 7.03
C PRO A 171 -7.18 -10.25 7.85
N PRO A 172 -8.40 -9.70 7.96
CA PRO A 172 -8.67 -8.56 8.82
C PRO A 172 -8.17 -8.75 10.26
N ALA A 173 -7.62 -7.70 10.85
CA ALA A 173 -7.08 -7.73 12.19
C ALA A 173 -8.19 -7.81 13.26
N THR A 174 -7.90 -8.47 14.38
CA THR A 174 -8.72 -8.33 15.59
C THR A 174 -8.45 -6.96 16.21
N LEU A 175 -9.48 -6.11 16.18
CA LEU A 175 -9.51 -4.76 16.74
C LEU A 175 -10.06 -4.80 18.15
N GLN A 176 -9.25 -4.40 19.13
CA GLN A 176 -9.70 -4.30 20.52
C GLN A 176 -10.36 -2.95 20.79
N TYR A 177 -11.46 -2.98 21.53
CA TYR A 177 -12.12 -1.80 22.06
C TYR A 177 -12.76 -2.15 23.41
N ARG A 178 -13.14 -1.15 24.20
CA ARG A 178 -13.79 -1.38 25.49
C ARG A 178 -15.24 -0.95 25.50
N THR A 179 -16.04 -1.68 26.24
CA THR A 179 -17.41 -1.28 26.59
C THR A 179 -17.52 -1.13 28.10
N ARG A 180 -18.41 -0.24 28.51
CA ARG A 180 -18.76 -0.08 29.90
C ARG A 180 -19.93 -1.00 30.22
N ALA A 181 -19.82 -1.75 31.31
CA ALA A 181 -20.99 -2.34 31.95
C ALA A 181 -21.09 -1.88 33.41
N VAL A 182 -22.33 -1.65 33.85
CA VAL A 182 -22.62 -1.30 35.23
C VAL A 182 -23.15 -2.57 35.89
N ALA A 183 -22.29 -3.22 36.68
CA ALA A 183 -22.71 -4.37 37.47
C ALA A 183 -23.50 -3.86 38.68
N ALA A 184 -24.81 -4.09 38.69
CA ALA A 184 -25.63 -3.82 39.87
C ALA A 184 -25.56 -5.03 40.81
N THR A 185 -24.67 -4.97 41.81
CA THR A 185 -24.70 -5.96 42.90
C THR A 185 -25.66 -5.55 44.02
N SER A 186 -25.94 -4.25 44.18
CA SER A 186 -27.02 -3.65 44.96
C SER A 186 -27.18 -2.16 44.62
N ALA A 187 -28.25 -1.49 45.06
CA ALA A 187 -28.44 -0.04 44.87
C ALA A 187 -27.29 0.81 45.45
N ALA A 188 -26.57 0.29 46.46
CA ALA A 188 -25.48 0.96 47.16
C ALA A 188 -24.07 0.65 46.59
N ALA A 189 -23.93 -0.34 45.71
CA ALA A 189 -22.64 -0.80 45.21
C ALA A 189 -22.65 -0.95 43.67
N ARG A 190 -22.84 0.17 42.96
CA ARG A 190 -22.64 0.22 41.50
C ARG A 190 -21.13 0.32 41.23
N THR A 191 -20.48 -0.81 40.95
CA THR A 191 -19.12 -0.80 40.40
C THR A 191 -19.20 -0.63 38.89
N THR A 192 -18.52 0.40 38.39
CA THR A 192 -18.34 0.59 36.95
C THR A 192 -17.15 -0.26 36.52
N ASN A 193 -17.38 -1.25 35.68
CA ASN A 193 -16.33 -2.09 35.11
C ASN A 193 -16.22 -1.83 33.60
N TRP A 194 -14.99 -1.80 33.11
CA TRP A 194 -14.68 -1.78 31.69
C TRP A 194 -14.36 -3.19 31.23
N TYR A 195 -14.97 -3.62 30.14
CA TYR A 195 -14.78 -4.94 29.58
C TYR A 195 -14.04 -4.82 28.24
N PRO A 196 -12.98 -5.62 28.02
CA PRO A 196 -12.36 -5.71 26.71
C PRO A 196 -13.33 -6.44 25.76
N ASN A 197 -13.43 -5.95 24.54
CA ASN A 197 -14.18 -6.57 23.45
C ASN A 197 -13.29 -6.59 22.22
N ALA A 198 -13.65 -7.49 21.31
CA ALA A 198 -13.03 -7.61 20.01
C ALA A 198 -14.06 -7.26 18.92
N ALA A 199 -13.56 -6.63 17.87
CA ALA A 199 -14.24 -6.44 16.62
C ALA A 199 -13.26 -6.74 15.48
N GLN A 200 -13.77 -6.99 14.30
CA GLN A 200 -12.97 -7.30 13.12
C GLN A 200 -13.70 -6.75 11.91
N LEU A 201 -12.95 -6.19 10.95
CA LEU A 201 -13.55 -5.80 9.69
C LEU A 201 -14.00 -7.05 8.95
N LYS A 202 -15.21 -7.05 8.37
CA LYS A 202 -15.56 -8.11 7.43
C LYS A 202 -14.68 -7.99 6.18
N PRO A 203 -14.08 -9.09 5.69
CA PRO A 203 -13.18 -9.07 4.54
C PRO A 203 -13.79 -8.31 3.36
N PRO A 204 -13.12 -7.25 2.86
CA PRO A 204 -13.61 -6.51 1.71
C PRO A 204 -13.70 -7.41 0.48
N ALA A 205 -14.75 -7.23 -0.34
CA ALA A 205 -14.91 -8.00 -1.58
C ALA A 205 -13.69 -7.83 -2.52
N GLN A 206 -13.12 -6.63 -2.58
CA GLN A 206 -11.92 -6.35 -3.38
C GLN A 206 -10.70 -7.15 -2.90
N TRP A 207 -10.50 -7.28 -1.59
CA TRP A 207 -9.40 -8.08 -1.03
C TRP A 207 -9.52 -9.54 -1.45
N ASN A 208 -10.73 -10.12 -1.37
CA ASN A 208 -11.00 -11.47 -1.87
C ASN A 208 -10.76 -11.61 -3.38
N GLN A 209 -11.11 -10.58 -4.17
CA GLN A 209 -10.83 -10.56 -5.61
C GLN A 209 -9.33 -10.53 -5.90
N MET A 210 -8.54 -9.69 -5.21
CA MET A 210 -7.09 -9.63 -5.35
C MET A 210 -6.44 -10.97 -4.99
N ARG A 211 -6.88 -11.61 -3.90
CA ARG A 211 -6.42 -12.95 -3.52
C ARG A 211 -6.75 -13.99 -4.57
N THR A 212 -7.97 -13.96 -5.10
CA THR A 212 -8.39 -14.90 -6.15
C THR A 212 -7.58 -14.72 -7.43
N LEU A 213 -7.24 -13.47 -7.80
CA LEU A 213 -6.38 -13.17 -8.94
C LEU A 213 -4.98 -13.76 -8.78
N LEU A 214 -4.44 -13.77 -7.56
CA LEU A 214 -3.16 -14.43 -7.23
C LEU A 214 -3.25 -15.96 -7.11
N GLY A 215 -4.45 -16.54 -7.19
CA GLY A 215 -4.65 -17.96 -6.91
C GLY A 215 -4.53 -18.29 -5.41
N LEU A 216 -4.80 -17.35 -4.52
CA LEU A 216 -4.90 -17.57 -3.08
C LEU A 216 -6.34 -17.88 -2.65
N PHE A 217 -6.49 -18.55 -1.51
CA PHE A 217 -7.80 -18.79 -0.90
C PHE A 217 -8.51 -17.50 -0.49
N SER A 218 -9.83 -17.41 -0.73
CA SER A 218 -10.67 -16.33 -0.20
C SER A 218 -10.83 -16.44 1.33
N ALA A 219 -11.34 -15.39 1.99
CA ALA A 219 -11.66 -15.44 3.41
C ALA A 219 -12.57 -16.62 3.79
N GLU A 220 -13.64 -16.86 3.02
CA GLU A 220 -14.57 -17.97 3.26
C GLU A 220 -13.86 -19.33 3.17
N THR A 221 -12.96 -19.47 2.20
CA THR A 221 -12.17 -20.70 2.01
C THR A 221 -11.15 -20.89 3.15
N ILE A 222 -10.54 -19.82 3.64
CA ILE A 222 -9.66 -19.86 4.83
C ILE A 222 -10.45 -20.35 6.04
N ASP A 223 -11.63 -19.77 6.29
CA ASP A 223 -12.48 -20.12 7.44
C ASP A 223 -13.05 -21.54 7.34
N PHE A 224 -13.26 -22.03 6.13
CA PHE A 224 -13.63 -23.43 5.90
C PHE A 224 -12.50 -24.40 6.27
N HIS A 225 -11.26 -24.03 5.97
CA HIS A 225 -10.08 -24.89 6.19
C HIS A 225 -9.43 -24.73 7.57
N TRP A 226 -9.83 -23.72 8.34
CA TRP A 226 -9.27 -23.45 9.66
C TRP A 226 -10.33 -23.29 10.74
N ALA A 227 -10.18 -24.03 11.83
CA ALA A 227 -11.10 -23.94 12.96
C ALA A 227 -11.05 -22.56 13.63
N GLY A 228 -12.22 -22.03 13.98
CA GLY A 228 -12.35 -20.72 14.61
C GLY A 228 -12.48 -19.56 13.62
N SER A 229 -12.61 -19.83 12.32
CA SER A 229 -12.95 -18.83 11.30
C SER A 229 -12.14 -17.53 11.40
N PRO A 230 -10.78 -17.59 11.36
CA PRO A 230 -9.90 -16.46 11.64
C PRO A 230 -10.12 -15.24 10.74
N ALA A 231 -10.73 -15.39 9.56
CA ALA A 231 -11.03 -14.27 8.67
C ALA A 231 -12.37 -13.57 8.96
N THR A 232 -13.25 -14.18 9.77
CA THR A 232 -14.57 -13.61 10.09
C THR A 232 -14.98 -13.64 11.57
N ASP A 233 -14.26 -14.38 12.41
CA ASP A 233 -14.42 -14.39 13.86
C ASP A 233 -13.47 -13.38 14.51
N PRO A 234 -13.99 -12.26 15.05
CA PRO A 234 -13.17 -11.25 15.71
C PRO A 234 -12.46 -11.73 16.97
N GLU A 235 -12.85 -12.86 17.57
CA GLU A 235 -12.15 -13.43 18.71
C GLU A 235 -10.85 -14.15 18.33
N VAL A 236 -10.66 -14.45 17.05
CA VAL A 236 -9.47 -15.14 16.54
C VAL A 236 -8.59 -14.15 15.79
N ASP A 237 -7.50 -13.75 16.44
CA ASP A 237 -6.51 -12.86 15.85
C ASP A 237 -5.66 -13.65 14.82
N ALA A 238 -6.08 -13.61 13.55
CA ALA A 238 -5.43 -14.33 12.44
C ALA A 238 -3.93 -14.01 12.33
N ILE A 239 -3.57 -12.78 12.67
CA ILE A 239 -2.21 -12.24 12.68
C ILE A 239 -1.38 -12.94 13.74
N ALA A 240 -1.92 -12.97 14.97
CA ALA A 240 -1.32 -13.69 16.09
C ALA A 240 -1.19 -15.19 15.79
N LEU A 241 -2.20 -15.76 15.14
CA LEU A 241 -2.23 -17.16 14.78
C LEU A 241 -1.13 -17.49 13.76
N ALA A 242 -1.04 -16.74 12.67
CA ALA A 242 0.01 -16.94 11.66
C ALA A 242 1.41 -16.72 12.25
N ALA A 243 1.52 -15.79 13.19
CA ALA A 243 2.77 -15.52 13.87
C ALA A 243 3.31 -16.71 14.68
N ASN A 244 2.42 -17.57 15.17
CA ASN A 244 2.76 -18.68 16.07
C ASN A 244 2.48 -20.06 15.47
N ASN A 245 1.94 -20.13 14.25
CA ASN A 245 1.50 -21.37 13.61
C ASN A 245 1.86 -21.40 12.12
N ASN A 246 2.91 -22.14 11.79
CA ASN A 246 3.39 -22.30 10.41
C ASN A 246 2.36 -22.97 9.49
N ASP A 247 1.50 -23.83 10.01
CA ASP A 247 0.47 -24.49 9.21
C ASP A 247 -0.59 -23.49 8.72
N PHE A 248 -0.98 -22.56 9.59
CA PHE A 248 -1.88 -21.48 9.21
C PHE A 248 -1.21 -20.50 8.25
N GLU A 249 0.03 -20.11 8.51
CA GLU A 249 0.83 -19.28 7.60
C GLU A 249 0.95 -19.90 6.20
N ASN A 250 1.17 -21.22 6.12
CA ASN A 250 1.22 -21.95 4.85
C ASN A 250 -0.16 -22.02 4.17
N LEU A 251 -1.26 -22.13 4.94
CA LEU A 251 -2.63 -22.06 4.42
C LEU A 251 -2.89 -20.69 3.78
N LEU A 252 -2.46 -19.59 4.42
CA LEU A 252 -2.68 -18.24 3.89
C LEU A 252 -2.03 -18.01 2.52
N ARG A 253 -0.93 -18.71 2.26
CA ARG A 253 -0.14 -18.67 1.01
C ARG A 253 -0.52 -19.76 0.01
N HIS A 254 -1.46 -20.64 0.35
CA HIS A 254 -1.75 -21.82 -0.44
C HIS A 254 -2.25 -21.48 -1.85
N ASN A 255 -1.67 -22.14 -2.85
CA ASN A 255 -2.13 -22.07 -4.24
C ASN A 255 -3.43 -22.85 -4.41
N VAL A 256 -4.53 -22.15 -4.68
CA VAL A 256 -5.88 -22.69 -4.87
C VAL A 256 -5.97 -23.77 -5.96
N ASN A 257 -5.03 -23.78 -6.91
CA ASN A 257 -4.98 -24.78 -7.97
C ASN A 257 -4.42 -26.13 -7.52
N VAL A 258 -3.85 -26.20 -6.31
CA VAL A 258 -3.39 -27.44 -5.68
C VAL A 258 -4.45 -27.91 -4.69
N PRO A 259 -4.82 -29.21 -4.66
CA PRO A 259 -5.76 -29.71 -3.66
C PRO A 259 -5.21 -29.56 -2.23
N TYR A 260 -5.96 -28.85 -1.38
CA TYR A 260 -5.67 -28.76 0.05
C TYR A 260 -6.40 -29.87 0.82
N THR A 261 -5.66 -30.80 1.41
CA THR A 261 -6.17 -31.90 2.24
C THR A 261 -5.79 -31.76 3.72
N GLY A 262 -5.13 -30.66 4.08
CA GLY A 262 -4.72 -30.33 5.44
C GLY A 262 -3.35 -29.64 5.50
N PRO A 263 -2.85 -29.30 6.70
CA PRO A 263 -1.61 -28.56 6.91
C PRO A 263 -0.40 -29.05 6.10
N ALA A 264 -0.15 -30.36 6.09
CA ALA A 264 0.98 -30.97 5.40
C ALA A 264 0.89 -30.92 3.86
N SER A 265 -0.28 -30.60 3.30
CA SER A 265 -0.51 -30.47 1.86
C SER A 265 -0.43 -29.02 1.37
N ALA A 266 -0.14 -28.08 2.26
CA ALA A 266 -0.07 -26.68 1.88
C ALA A 266 1.07 -26.48 0.86
N SER A 267 0.72 -26.03 -0.35
CA SER A 267 1.65 -25.63 -1.40
C SER A 267 1.61 -24.12 -1.58
N PRO A 268 2.54 -23.36 -0.97
CA PRO A 268 2.58 -21.90 -1.12
C PRO A 268 2.75 -21.48 -2.58
N ILE A 269 2.14 -20.36 -2.97
CA ILE A 269 2.48 -19.67 -4.23
C ILE A 269 3.92 -19.17 -4.17
N ALA A 270 4.60 -19.17 -5.31
CA ALA A 270 5.96 -18.68 -5.44
C ALA A 270 5.97 -17.15 -5.67
N TRP A 271 5.38 -16.39 -4.75
CA TRP A 271 5.36 -14.92 -4.82
C TRP A 271 6.58 -14.34 -4.09
N THR A 272 7.48 -13.67 -4.81
CA THR A 272 8.70 -13.08 -4.24
C THR A 272 8.42 -11.72 -3.60
N ARG A 273 9.48 -11.07 -3.10
CA ARG A 273 9.38 -9.71 -2.54
C ARG A 273 10.00 -8.64 -3.40
N GLN A 274 10.78 -9.02 -4.42
CA GLN A 274 11.64 -8.08 -5.14
C GLN A 274 10.84 -6.99 -5.85
N HIS A 275 9.60 -7.32 -6.26
CA HIS A 275 8.70 -6.40 -6.94
C HIS A 275 7.29 -6.29 -6.31
N GLU A 276 7.15 -6.67 -5.03
CA GLU A 276 5.86 -6.78 -4.33
C GLU A 276 4.99 -5.53 -4.37
N SER A 277 5.60 -4.34 -4.35
CA SER A 277 4.86 -3.08 -4.42
C SER A 277 4.24 -2.83 -5.80
N SER A 278 4.95 -3.16 -6.89
CA SER A 278 4.45 -3.02 -8.26
C SER A 278 3.36 -4.05 -8.56
N GLU A 279 3.53 -5.26 -8.06
CA GLU A 279 2.55 -6.34 -8.16
C GLU A 279 1.28 -6.01 -7.38
N CYS A 280 1.42 -5.47 -6.18
CA CYS A 280 0.28 -4.97 -5.43
C CYS A 280 -0.42 -3.83 -6.17
N LEU A 281 0.32 -2.92 -6.80
CA LEU A 281 -0.26 -1.87 -7.66
C LEU A 281 -1.06 -2.48 -8.82
N TYR A 282 -0.53 -3.50 -9.48
CA TYR A 282 -1.25 -4.25 -10.51
C TYR A 282 -2.58 -4.80 -9.96
N LEU A 283 -2.57 -5.45 -8.80
CA LEU A 283 -3.77 -6.03 -8.18
C LEU A 283 -4.82 -4.96 -7.82
N ILE A 284 -4.37 -3.81 -7.30
CA ILE A 284 -5.23 -2.66 -7.01
C ILE A 284 -5.92 -2.19 -8.31
N LEU A 285 -5.17 -1.96 -9.38
CA LEU A 285 -5.73 -1.48 -10.64
C LEU A 285 -6.58 -2.54 -11.37
N ALA A 286 -6.26 -3.82 -11.21
CA ALA A 286 -6.99 -4.93 -11.81
C ALA A 286 -8.35 -5.22 -11.14
N THR A 287 -8.52 -4.76 -9.90
CA THR A 287 -9.75 -4.90 -9.11
C THR A 287 -10.51 -3.59 -8.89
N THR A 288 -9.89 -2.44 -9.20
CA THR A 288 -10.56 -1.14 -9.15
C THR A 288 -11.33 -0.88 -10.43
N GLU A 289 -12.64 -0.64 -10.31
CA GLU A 289 -13.49 -0.21 -11.42
C GLU A 289 -13.68 1.30 -11.40
N LEU A 290 -13.44 1.95 -12.54
CA LEU A 290 -13.65 3.37 -12.74
C LEU A 290 -14.50 3.57 -14.00
N PHE A 291 -15.68 4.19 -13.85
CA PHE A 291 -16.64 4.44 -14.94
C PHE A 291 -17.00 3.19 -15.75
N GLY A 292 -17.12 2.03 -15.09
CA GLY A 292 -17.50 0.76 -15.72
C GLY A 292 -16.39 0.07 -16.53
N LYS A 293 -15.14 0.52 -16.41
CA LYS A 293 -13.94 -0.17 -16.91
C LYS A 293 -12.98 -0.43 -15.76
N LYS A 294 -12.12 -1.43 -15.89
CA LYS A 294 -11.06 -1.64 -14.90
C LYS A 294 -10.00 -0.56 -15.06
N ALA A 295 -9.42 -0.11 -13.95
CA ALA A 295 -8.34 0.87 -13.99
C ALA A 295 -7.12 0.35 -14.77
N ILE A 296 -6.84 -0.95 -14.69
CA ILE A 296 -5.75 -1.59 -15.43
C ILE A 296 -5.91 -1.49 -16.95
N ASP A 297 -7.14 -1.36 -17.48
CA ASP A 297 -7.39 -1.23 -18.93
C ASP A 297 -6.87 0.10 -19.50
N GLN A 298 -6.53 1.07 -18.62
CA GLN A 298 -5.91 2.34 -19.00
C GLN A 298 -4.39 2.20 -19.21
N ILE A 299 -3.80 1.12 -18.71
CA ILE A 299 -2.37 0.84 -18.82
C ILE A 299 -2.12 -0.04 -20.06
N PRO A 300 -1.21 0.34 -20.96
CA PRO A 300 -0.85 -0.48 -22.10
C PRO A 300 -0.33 -1.86 -21.66
N THR A 301 -0.84 -2.94 -22.27
CA THR A 301 -0.41 -4.32 -21.95
C THR A 301 1.08 -4.56 -22.17
N SER A 302 1.74 -3.79 -23.05
CA SER A 302 3.19 -3.84 -23.25
C SER A 302 4.01 -3.44 -22.01
N ARG A 303 3.37 -2.84 -21.01
CA ARG A 303 3.97 -2.40 -19.74
C ARG A 303 3.61 -3.30 -18.57
N ILE A 304 2.86 -4.37 -18.83
CA ILE A 304 2.48 -5.34 -17.81
C ILE A 304 3.27 -6.59 -18.12
N ARG A 305 4.23 -6.93 -17.26
CA ARG A 305 5.12 -8.07 -17.48
C ARG A 305 5.66 -8.52 -16.13
N ASP A 306 5.59 -9.83 -15.91
CA ASP A 306 6.28 -10.58 -14.86
C ASP A 306 7.81 -10.50 -15.07
N THR A 307 8.51 -9.71 -14.25
CA THR A 307 9.95 -9.45 -14.42
C THR A 307 10.87 -10.38 -13.62
N ASP A 308 10.38 -10.97 -12.52
CA ASP A 308 11.15 -11.90 -11.69
C ASP A 308 10.73 -13.38 -11.87
N GLY A 309 9.69 -13.65 -12.67
CA GLY A 309 9.27 -14.99 -13.09
C GLY A 309 8.41 -15.72 -12.07
N ASP A 310 7.77 -14.97 -11.17
CA ASP A 310 7.07 -15.50 -10.01
C ASP A 310 5.56 -15.72 -10.26
N GLY A 311 5.09 -15.29 -11.43
CA GLY A 311 3.72 -15.43 -11.90
C GLY A 311 2.81 -14.25 -11.57
N VAL A 312 3.30 -13.21 -10.90
CA VAL A 312 2.58 -12.00 -10.56
C VAL A 312 3.10 -10.84 -11.41
N PRO A 313 2.27 -10.20 -12.26
CA PRO A 313 2.79 -9.18 -13.16
C PRO A 313 2.97 -7.82 -12.48
N GLU A 314 4.07 -7.15 -12.82
CA GLU A 314 4.40 -5.78 -12.45
C GLU A 314 3.90 -4.78 -13.50
N ILE A 315 3.75 -3.52 -13.08
CA ILE A 315 3.58 -2.39 -13.99
C ILE A 315 4.93 -1.71 -14.18
N LEU A 316 5.35 -1.60 -15.45
CA LEU A 316 6.63 -1.04 -15.83
C LEU A 316 6.54 0.42 -16.29
N ASP A 317 7.57 1.18 -15.97
CA ASP A 317 7.78 2.54 -16.45
C ASP A 317 8.35 2.58 -17.88
N ALA A 318 8.81 3.76 -18.33
CA ALA A 318 9.38 3.93 -19.67
C ALA A 318 10.82 3.38 -19.83
N TRP A 319 11.45 2.92 -18.76
CA TRP A 319 12.79 2.31 -18.70
C TRP A 319 12.74 0.81 -18.37
N ASP A 320 11.56 0.21 -18.51
CA ASP A 320 11.29 -1.20 -18.22
C ASP A 320 11.57 -1.56 -16.76
N GLN A 321 11.47 -0.60 -15.83
CA GLN A 321 11.57 -0.83 -14.40
C GLN A 321 10.18 -0.88 -13.77
N PRO A 322 9.91 -1.82 -12.83
CA PRO A 322 8.68 -1.83 -12.05
C PRO A 322 8.49 -0.51 -11.29
N TYR A 323 7.28 0.06 -11.30
CA TYR A 323 6.96 1.19 -10.42
C TYR A 323 7.02 0.79 -8.95
N ALA A 324 7.45 1.69 -8.07
CA ALA A 324 7.27 1.53 -6.63
C ALA A 324 5.94 2.18 -6.22
N PHE A 325 5.06 1.39 -5.62
CA PHE A 325 3.86 1.89 -4.94
C PHE A 325 4.13 2.03 -3.45
N VAL A 326 3.79 3.19 -2.89
CA VAL A 326 3.97 3.51 -1.48
C VAL A 326 2.64 3.99 -0.92
N ARG A 327 2.07 3.24 0.04
CA ARG A 327 0.73 3.55 0.56
C ARG A 327 0.74 4.81 1.43
N ASN A 328 1.73 4.98 2.30
CA ASN A 328 1.90 6.19 3.11
C ASN A 328 3.36 6.68 3.00
N PRO A 329 3.70 7.54 2.01
CA PRO A 329 5.07 7.97 1.72
C PRO A 329 5.63 8.96 2.78
N VAL A 330 6.11 8.43 3.91
CA VAL A 330 6.74 9.25 4.96
C VAL A 330 8.09 9.79 4.49
N GLY A 331 8.40 11.04 4.83
CA GLY A 331 9.70 11.64 4.51
C GLY A 331 9.82 12.15 3.08
N PHE A 332 8.78 12.01 2.26
CA PHE A 332 8.73 12.67 0.96
C PHE A 332 8.62 14.19 1.15
N ARG A 333 9.46 14.93 0.41
CA ARG A 333 9.53 16.39 0.44
C ARG A 333 8.79 16.97 -0.76
N SER A 334 7.48 16.76 -0.81
CA SER A 334 6.63 17.20 -1.92
C SER A 334 5.64 18.28 -1.47
N PRO A 335 5.48 19.40 -2.20
CA PRO A 335 4.44 20.39 -1.94
C PRO A 335 3.01 19.84 -1.99
N ALA A 336 2.80 18.68 -2.63
CA ALA A 336 1.50 18.00 -2.67
C ALA A 336 1.10 17.39 -1.33
N ILE A 337 2.06 17.18 -0.42
CA ILE A 337 1.78 16.73 0.94
C ILE A 337 1.32 17.96 1.71
N ALA A 338 0.05 17.96 2.14
CA ALA A 338 -0.63 19.13 2.72
C ALA A 338 0.15 19.82 3.86
N ASN A 339 0.97 19.07 4.58
CA ASN A 339 1.71 19.54 5.75
C ASN A 339 3.17 19.84 5.50
N TYR A 340 3.62 19.71 4.24
CA TYR A 340 4.99 19.99 3.89
C TYR A 340 5.23 21.49 3.76
N ASP A 341 5.92 22.07 4.74
CA ASP A 341 6.41 23.45 4.71
C ASP A 341 7.91 23.43 4.36
N PRO A 342 8.30 23.67 3.09
CA PRO A 342 9.71 23.62 2.69
C PRO A 342 10.57 24.69 3.36
N THR A 343 9.95 25.68 4.03
CA THR A 343 10.65 26.75 4.74
C THR A 343 10.99 26.40 6.18
N GLY A 344 10.47 25.29 6.71
CA GLY A 344 10.78 24.81 8.05
C GLY A 344 12.27 24.51 8.22
N ALA A 345 12.86 25.01 9.31
CA ALA A 345 14.27 24.80 9.64
C ALA A 345 14.53 23.44 10.31
N THR A 346 13.48 22.78 10.81
CA THR A 346 13.52 21.43 11.39
C THR A 346 12.49 20.52 10.73
N GLU A 347 12.64 19.19 10.80
CA GLU A 347 11.64 18.24 10.27
C GLU A 347 10.25 18.47 10.87
N ILE A 348 10.19 18.86 12.15
CA ILE A 348 8.93 19.18 12.85
C ILE A 348 8.26 20.41 12.23
N GLU A 349 9.04 21.43 11.89
CA GLU A 349 8.51 22.63 11.21
C GLU A 349 8.13 22.33 9.76
N GLN A 350 8.83 21.41 9.11
CA GLN A 350 8.54 20.96 7.74
C GLN A 350 7.31 20.07 7.65
N TYR A 351 6.93 19.35 8.70
CA TYR A 351 5.75 18.48 8.72
C TYR A 351 4.83 18.89 9.86
N ARG A 352 3.98 19.89 9.62
CA ARG A 352 3.04 20.38 10.65
C ARG A 352 2.08 19.29 11.10
N SER A 353 1.75 19.34 12.38
CA SER A 353 0.75 18.47 13.00
C SER A 353 -0.63 18.69 12.38
N GLU A 354 -1.12 17.71 11.63
CA GLU A 354 -2.55 17.62 11.32
C GLU A 354 -3.10 16.27 11.78
N PRO A 355 -4.42 16.17 11.93
CA PRO A 355 -5.08 14.89 12.12
C PRO A 355 -4.89 13.94 10.93
N ASP A 356 -4.85 12.64 11.23
CA ASP A 356 -4.96 11.61 10.20
C ASP A 356 -6.23 11.83 9.37
N ALA A 357 -6.15 11.81 8.04
CA ALA A 357 -7.34 11.87 7.19
C ALA A 357 -8.32 10.70 7.43
N LEU A 358 -7.85 9.59 8.00
CA LEU A 358 -8.72 8.48 8.44
C LEU A 358 -9.35 8.72 9.83
N ASP A 359 -8.82 9.66 10.62
CA ASP A 359 -9.30 10.07 11.94
C ASP A 359 -10.24 11.28 11.89
N LEU A 360 -11.38 11.10 11.21
CA LEU A 360 -12.40 12.15 11.06
C LEU A 360 -12.94 12.70 12.40
N LEU A 361 -12.78 11.97 13.50
CA LEU A 361 -13.31 12.34 14.81
C LEU A 361 -12.22 12.77 15.80
N LEU A 362 -10.96 12.85 15.37
CA LEU A 362 -9.82 13.31 16.17
C LEU A 362 -9.65 12.49 17.45
N VAL A 363 -9.83 11.18 17.35
CA VAL A 363 -9.84 10.26 18.49
C VAL A 363 -8.56 9.46 18.65
N ASP A 364 -7.58 9.64 17.75
CA ASP A 364 -6.23 9.17 17.95
C ASP A 364 -5.74 9.64 19.33
N PHE A 365 -5.24 8.70 20.13
CA PHE A 365 -4.81 8.97 21.49
C PHE A 365 -3.68 10.00 21.54
N ARG A 366 -2.94 10.19 20.45
CA ARG A 366 -1.89 11.21 20.34
C ARG A 366 -2.43 12.64 20.41
N PHE A 367 -3.72 12.85 20.10
CA PHE A 367 -4.40 14.13 20.29
C PHE A 367 -5.17 14.22 21.62
N ASP A 368 -5.18 13.15 22.43
CA ASP A 368 -5.91 13.13 23.69
C ASP A 368 -5.12 13.84 24.80
N THR A 369 -5.43 15.11 25.04
CA THR A 369 -4.81 15.90 26.11
C THR A 369 -4.98 15.27 27.51
N ARG A 370 -5.98 14.40 27.72
CA ARG A 370 -6.18 13.69 29.00
C ARG A 370 -5.10 12.64 29.27
N THR A 371 -4.42 12.16 28.23
CA THR A 371 -3.33 11.17 28.34
C THR A 371 -1.95 11.82 28.43
N HIS A 372 -1.88 13.14 28.26
CA HIS A 372 -0.66 13.95 28.36
C HIS A 372 -0.81 15.08 29.43
N PRO A 373 -0.93 14.74 30.72
CA PRO A 373 -1.21 15.72 31.78
C PRO A 373 -0.06 16.72 32.07
N ASN A 374 1.11 16.53 31.47
CA ASN A 374 2.27 17.41 31.61
C ASN A 374 2.80 17.81 30.21
N PRO A 375 2.18 18.79 29.54
CA PRO A 375 2.83 19.43 28.40
C PRO A 375 4.05 20.18 28.96
N SER A 376 5.24 19.57 28.88
CA SER A 376 6.49 20.30 29.05
C SER A 376 6.48 21.49 28.08
N PRO A 377 7.15 22.61 28.39
CA PRO A 377 7.34 23.71 27.44
C PRO A 377 8.07 23.30 26.15
N TYR A 378 8.57 22.05 26.06
CA TYR A 378 9.11 21.41 24.86
C TYR A 378 8.23 20.27 24.29
N THR A 379 7.02 20.04 24.83
CA THR A 379 6.12 18.94 24.42
C THR A 379 4.65 19.36 24.30
N THR A 380 4.36 20.63 24.00
CA THR A 380 3.01 21.08 23.58
C THR A 380 2.57 20.46 22.25
N GLU A 381 3.49 19.79 21.57
CA GLU A 381 3.25 18.97 20.39
C GLU A 381 4.05 17.70 20.65
N SER A 382 3.38 16.54 20.77
CA SER A 382 4.10 15.28 20.57
C SER A 382 4.71 15.40 19.17
N PRO A 383 6.03 15.31 18.94
CA PRO A 383 6.60 15.55 17.60
C PRO A 383 6.15 14.56 16.51
N PHE A 384 5.14 13.72 16.80
CA PHE A 384 4.83 12.48 16.10
C PHE A 384 3.33 12.37 15.86
N HIS A 385 2.80 13.37 15.15
CA HIS A 385 1.41 13.42 14.76
C HIS A 385 1.18 12.63 13.46
N PRO A 386 -0.01 12.05 13.27
CA PRO A 386 -0.36 11.39 12.02
C PRO A 386 -0.29 12.36 10.83
N ILE A 387 0.63 12.15 9.91
CA ILE A 387 0.74 12.99 8.72
C ILE A 387 -0.32 12.52 7.70
N TYR A 388 -1.01 13.45 7.03
CA TYR A 388 -1.75 13.10 5.81
C TYR A 388 -0.75 12.69 4.74
N LEU A 389 -0.72 11.39 4.42
CA LEU A 389 0.21 10.80 3.49
C LEU A 389 -0.59 10.25 2.31
N PRO A 390 -0.76 11.03 1.23
CA PRO A 390 -1.43 10.53 0.04
C PRO A 390 -0.61 9.39 -0.57
N PRO A 391 -1.24 8.32 -1.07
CA PRO A 391 -0.52 7.24 -1.74
C PRO A 391 0.28 7.78 -2.92
N ALA A 392 1.48 7.23 -3.13
CA ALA A 392 2.39 7.65 -4.19
C ALA A 392 2.80 6.49 -5.08
N VAL A 393 3.00 6.79 -6.36
CA VAL A 393 3.65 5.90 -7.32
C VAL A 393 4.87 6.59 -7.88
N ILE A 394 5.96 5.85 -7.96
CA ILE A 394 7.29 6.38 -8.20
C ILE A 394 7.95 5.53 -9.28
N SER A 395 8.55 6.18 -10.27
CA SER A 395 9.48 5.55 -11.20
C SER A 395 10.90 5.89 -10.77
N SER A 396 11.78 4.89 -10.86
CA SER A 396 13.22 5.00 -10.63
C SER A 396 13.97 5.72 -11.76
N GLY A 397 13.24 6.36 -12.67
CA GLY A 397 13.83 7.25 -13.66
C GLY A 397 14.83 6.56 -14.59
N ARG A 398 15.88 7.31 -14.93
CA ARG A 398 16.87 6.91 -15.92
C ARG A 398 17.96 6.04 -15.29
N ASP A 399 18.32 6.30 -14.04
CA ASP A 399 19.37 5.56 -13.34
C ASP A 399 18.90 4.19 -12.82
N LYS A 400 17.58 3.95 -12.80
CA LYS A 400 16.91 2.72 -12.38
C LYS A 400 17.04 2.44 -10.88
N THR A 401 17.47 3.43 -10.12
CA THR A 401 17.57 3.37 -8.68
C THR A 401 16.47 4.24 -8.07
N PHE A 402 15.85 3.74 -7.00
CA PHE A 402 14.82 4.54 -6.34
C PHE A 402 15.42 5.56 -5.37
N GLY A 403 16.57 5.30 -4.74
CA GLY A 403 17.04 6.15 -3.64
C GLY A 403 16.04 6.23 -2.48
N LEU A 404 15.23 5.17 -2.30
CA LEU A 404 14.19 5.06 -1.30
C LEU A 404 14.37 3.77 -0.51
N GLN A 405 14.24 3.86 0.81
CA GLN A 405 14.20 2.71 1.70
C GLN A 405 12.85 1.98 1.59
N ARG A 406 12.73 1.07 0.62
CA ARG A 406 11.50 0.30 0.36
C ARG A 406 11.22 -0.76 1.42
N SER A 407 10.04 -1.40 1.32
CA SER A 407 9.66 -2.49 2.23
C SER A 407 10.57 -3.70 2.20
N TYR A 408 11.13 -3.92 1.02
CA TYR A 408 12.10 -4.90 0.67
C TYR A 408 12.94 -4.32 -0.46
N ALA A 409 14.26 -4.38 -0.31
CA ALA A 409 15.20 -4.13 -1.38
C ALA A 409 16.32 -5.16 -1.27
N ASP A 410 16.53 -5.87 -2.38
CA ASP A 410 17.71 -6.66 -2.71
C ASP A 410 18.34 -5.97 -3.94
N GLU A 411 19.12 -4.90 -3.71
CA GLU A 411 19.58 -4.01 -4.79
C GLU A 411 20.61 -4.70 -5.70
N ASP A 412 21.41 -5.61 -5.17
CA ASP A 412 22.42 -6.36 -5.92
C ASP A 412 21.93 -7.73 -6.44
N ASN A 413 20.71 -8.14 -6.07
CA ASN A 413 20.09 -9.43 -6.39
C ASN A 413 20.93 -10.65 -5.93
N ASP A 414 21.71 -10.52 -4.85
CA ASP A 414 22.49 -11.63 -4.30
C ASP A 414 21.70 -12.54 -3.35
N GLY A 415 20.43 -12.19 -3.09
CA GLY A 415 19.53 -12.90 -2.18
C GLY A 415 19.69 -12.49 -0.72
N THR A 416 20.57 -11.53 -0.43
CA THR A 416 20.71 -10.90 0.88
C THR A 416 19.98 -9.55 0.88
N VAL A 417 19.09 -9.38 1.85
CA VAL A 417 18.31 -8.15 1.97
C VAL A 417 19.21 -7.04 2.52
N GLU A 418 19.55 -6.03 1.72
CA GLU A 418 20.34 -4.89 2.22
C GLU A 418 19.44 -3.89 2.95
N PHE A 419 18.20 -3.69 2.46
CA PHE A 419 17.22 -2.80 3.09
C PHE A 419 15.83 -3.42 3.19
N GLY A 420 15.12 -3.08 4.26
CA GLY A 420 13.74 -3.52 4.50
C GLY A 420 13.63 -4.58 5.58
N VAL A 421 12.52 -5.31 5.57
CA VAL A 421 12.25 -6.37 6.56
C VAL A 421 12.27 -7.74 5.89
N ASN A 422 12.58 -8.77 6.67
CA ASN A 422 12.55 -10.14 6.14
C ASN A 422 11.13 -10.54 5.70
N SER A 423 11.01 -11.66 4.99
CA SER A 423 9.76 -12.14 4.39
C SER A 423 8.58 -12.33 5.35
N TYR A 424 8.79 -12.27 6.67
CA TYR A 424 7.75 -12.41 7.69
C TYR A 424 7.08 -11.09 8.11
N TYR A 425 7.55 -9.94 7.60
CA TYR A 425 7.11 -8.62 8.08
C TYR A 425 6.74 -7.67 6.93
N SER A 426 5.83 -6.74 7.23
CA SER A 426 5.64 -5.49 6.49
C SER A 426 6.65 -4.45 7.00
N SER A 427 7.11 -3.57 6.13
CA SER A 427 7.96 -2.47 6.57
C SER A 427 7.11 -1.37 7.18
N SER A 428 7.46 -0.99 8.40
CA SER A 428 7.11 0.32 8.93
C SER A 428 8.41 1.06 9.19
N VAL A 429 8.55 2.27 8.65
CA VAL A 429 9.71 3.13 8.95
C VAL A 429 9.58 3.81 10.32
N VAL A 430 8.48 3.54 11.05
CA VAL A 430 8.37 4.00 12.43
C VAL A 430 9.07 3.04 13.37
N GLY A 431 10.29 3.45 13.70
CA GLY A 431 11.04 3.03 14.88
C GLY A 431 10.15 3.01 16.12
N LEU A 432 10.03 1.86 16.76
CA LEU A 432 9.27 1.73 17.98
C LEU A 432 10.21 1.33 19.14
N THR A 433 10.68 2.30 19.92
CA THR A 433 11.46 2.04 21.14
C THR A 433 10.56 1.39 22.20
N PRO A 434 11.03 0.42 23.02
CA PRO A 434 10.18 -0.34 23.95
C PRO A 434 9.20 0.55 24.69
N GLY A 435 7.89 0.22 24.57
CA GLY A 435 6.82 1.12 24.96
C GLY A 435 5.49 0.65 25.62
N SER A 436 4.93 1.26 26.68
CA SER A 436 3.49 1.17 27.00
C SER A 436 2.77 2.22 26.15
N ILE A 437 2.32 1.87 24.93
CA ILE A 437 1.45 2.76 24.14
C ILE A 437 0.07 2.77 24.76
N GLY A 438 -0.35 3.99 25.00
CA GLY A 438 -1.73 4.35 25.19
C GLY A 438 -2.04 4.63 26.64
N PRO A 439 -3.20 5.25 26.89
CA PRO A 439 -3.63 5.56 28.23
C PRO A 439 -3.55 4.33 29.14
N LEU A 440 -2.69 4.42 30.15
CA LEU A 440 -2.80 3.60 31.35
C LEU A 440 -4.08 4.05 32.06
N TYR A 441 -5.22 3.44 31.71
CA TYR A 441 -6.44 3.71 32.45
C TYR A 441 -6.31 3.12 33.85
N PRO A 442 -6.67 3.89 34.90
CA PRO A 442 -6.64 3.39 36.27
C PRO A 442 -7.46 2.10 36.39
N GLY A 443 -6.82 1.01 36.81
CA GLY A 443 -7.50 -0.25 37.17
C GLY A 443 -7.49 -1.38 36.13
N THR A 444 -6.84 -1.22 34.96
CA THR A 444 -6.70 -2.33 33.98
C THR A 444 -5.24 -2.59 33.64
N THR A 445 -4.64 -3.61 34.26
CA THR A 445 -3.34 -4.15 33.84
C THR A 445 -3.52 -4.94 32.54
N GLY A 446 -2.73 -4.65 31.50
CA GLY A 446 -2.60 -5.51 30.31
C GLY A 446 -3.37 -5.09 29.05
N PHE A 447 -4.01 -3.91 29.03
CA PHE A 447 -4.59 -3.36 27.81
C PHE A 447 -3.55 -2.51 27.06
N ARG A 448 -3.34 -2.78 25.77
CA ARG A 448 -2.49 -1.97 24.88
C ARG A 448 -3.31 -1.46 23.70
N PHE A 449 -3.03 -0.23 23.31
CA PHE A 449 -3.62 0.36 22.12
C PHE A 449 -2.84 -0.09 20.87
N PRO A 450 -3.49 -0.70 19.86
CA PRO A 450 -2.88 -0.90 18.56
C PRO A 450 -2.52 0.48 17.98
N ASP A 451 -1.29 0.65 17.51
CA ASP A 451 -0.89 1.86 16.78
C ASP A 451 -1.35 1.68 15.32
N PRO A 452 -2.26 2.55 14.81
CA PRO A 452 -2.82 2.42 13.46
C PRO A 452 -1.77 2.34 12.34
N TYR A 453 -0.52 2.71 12.62
CA TYR A 453 0.56 2.76 11.67
C TYR A 453 1.72 1.79 11.90
N PHE A 454 1.75 1.16 13.06
CA PHE A 454 2.73 0.11 13.36
C PHE A 454 2.09 -1.25 13.48
N ASN A 455 0.96 -1.36 14.17
CA ASN A 455 0.28 -2.63 14.38
C ASN A 455 -1.22 -2.39 14.59
N VAL A 456 -2.03 -2.88 13.64
CA VAL A 456 -3.50 -2.87 13.74
C VAL A 456 -4.05 -4.06 14.55
N SER A 457 -3.21 -5.08 14.82
CA SER A 457 -3.52 -6.28 15.61
C SER A 457 -3.42 -6.03 17.11
N SER A 458 -4.10 -6.89 17.87
CA SER A 458 -4.04 -6.93 19.32
C SER A 458 -2.86 -7.72 19.90
N VAL A 459 -2.01 -8.31 19.05
CA VAL A 459 -0.83 -9.08 19.46
C VAL A 459 0.05 -8.28 20.43
N PRO A 460 0.33 -8.82 21.63
CA PRO A 460 1.27 -8.21 22.55
C PRO A 460 2.67 -8.16 21.94
N PHE A 461 3.21 -6.96 21.74
CA PHE A 461 4.64 -6.79 21.46
C PHE A 461 5.40 -6.79 22.80
N ALA A 462 6.47 -7.58 22.90
CA ALA A 462 7.15 -7.90 24.16
C ALA A 462 7.89 -6.72 24.85
N ASN A 463 7.86 -5.51 24.29
CA ASN A 463 8.70 -4.39 24.71
C ASN A 463 7.85 -3.18 25.24
N ALA A 464 8.22 -2.59 26.40
CA ALA A 464 7.49 -1.55 27.19
C ALA A 464 8.34 -0.25 27.52
N GLY A 465 7.74 0.95 27.73
CA GLY A 465 8.32 2.39 27.67
C GLY A 465 7.61 3.49 26.73
N PRO A 466 8.25 4.42 26.00
CA PRO A 466 7.60 5.33 25.02
C PRO A 466 8.08 5.17 23.55
N TYR A 467 7.23 5.51 22.58
CA TYR A 467 7.53 5.35 21.14
C TYR A 467 7.69 6.70 20.44
N TYR A 468 8.74 6.82 19.63
CA TYR A 468 9.11 8.03 18.89
C TYR A 468 9.20 7.67 17.41
N MET A 469 8.61 8.43 16.49
CA MET A 469 8.97 8.25 15.08
C MET A 469 10.38 8.78 14.88
N SER A 470 11.37 7.91 14.77
CA SER A 470 12.66 8.29 14.22
C SER A 470 12.73 7.78 12.78
N ALA A 471 13.15 8.62 11.83
CA ALA A 471 13.47 8.24 10.44
C ALA A 471 14.65 7.26 10.31
N ALA A 472 14.96 6.51 11.36
CA ALA A 472 16.13 5.68 11.52
C ALA A 472 15.71 4.27 11.93
N GLY A 473 15.20 3.50 10.98
CA GLY A 473 15.12 2.04 11.07
C GLY A 473 13.78 1.46 10.65
N THR A 474 13.80 0.63 9.62
CA THR A 474 12.68 -0.27 9.30
C THR A 474 12.45 -1.21 10.48
N VAL A 475 11.24 -1.20 11.07
CA VAL A 475 10.89 -2.10 12.17
C VAL A 475 10.09 -3.29 11.65
N LEU A 476 10.36 -4.45 12.24
CA LEU A 476 9.66 -5.71 11.99
C LEU A 476 8.23 -5.64 12.55
N ALA A 477 7.28 -5.19 11.74
CA ALA A 477 5.85 -5.32 12.02
C ALA A 477 5.29 -6.45 11.14
N LYS A 478 4.60 -7.44 11.70
CA LYS A 478 4.03 -8.51 10.85
C LYS A 478 3.01 -7.90 9.89
N GLU A 479 2.34 -6.85 10.38
CA GLU A 479 1.31 -6.08 9.70
C GLU A 479 1.27 -4.66 10.27
N GLY A 480 0.77 -3.70 9.50
CA GLY A 480 0.37 -2.39 10.01
C GLY A 480 0.97 -1.24 9.21
N GLY A 481 0.11 -0.26 8.90
CA GLY A 481 0.44 1.06 8.37
C GLY A 481 1.12 1.09 7.02
N GLY A 482 2.33 0.54 6.92
CA GLY A 482 3.27 0.88 5.86
C GLY A 482 3.43 2.39 5.86
N TYR A 483 4.04 2.95 6.91
CA TYR A 483 4.78 4.18 6.69
C TYR A 483 5.90 3.77 5.76
N GLY A 484 5.64 3.96 4.48
CA GLY A 484 6.39 3.38 3.39
C GLY A 484 7.70 4.12 3.20
N ALA A 485 8.24 4.02 2.00
CA ALA A 485 9.65 4.29 1.79
C ALA A 485 10.10 5.68 2.26
N VAL A 486 11.21 5.75 3.00
CA VAL A 486 11.85 7.03 3.36
C VAL A 486 12.99 7.28 2.38
N ILE A 487 13.25 8.55 2.04
CA ILE A 487 14.40 8.90 1.19
C ILE A 487 15.66 8.41 1.87
N GLN A 488 16.42 7.56 1.18
CA GLN A 488 17.67 7.05 1.69
C GLN A 488 18.67 8.21 1.75
N PRO A 489 19.25 8.52 2.92
CA PRO A 489 20.37 9.45 2.97
C PRO A 489 21.54 8.83 2.21
N ASP A 490 22.18 9.63 1.34
CA ASP A 490 23.46 9.26 0.72
C ASP A 490 24.47 8.92 1.84
N PRO A 491 25.46 8.02 1.62
CA PRO A 491 26.64 7.88 2.49
C PRO A 491 27.21 9.18 3.05
N ASP A 492 27.15 10.27 2.27
CA ASP A 492 27.63 11.61 2.67
C ASP A 492 26.63 12.42 3.52
N GLY A 493 25.45 11.86 3.80
CA GLY A 493 24.35 12.48 4.54
C GLY A 493 23.52 13.48 3.74
N ASP A 494 23.80 13.65 2.45
CA ASP A 494 22.96 14.46 1.56
C ASP A 494 21.76 13.64 1.07
N PHE A 495 20.57 14.24 1.11
CA PHE A 495 19.34 13.61 0.63
C PHE A 495 19.02 13.98 -0.82
N ARG A 496 19.85 14.83 -1.46
CA ARG A 496 19.51 15.50 -2.72
C ARG A 496 19.82 14.69 -3.97
N ASP A 497 20.81 13.81 -3.94
CA ASP A 497 21.36 13.22 -5.17
C ASP A 497 20.78 11.83 -5.47
N ALA A 498 20.52 11.00 -4.45
CA ALA A 498 20.11 9.59 -4.64
C ALA A 498 18.71 9.39 -5.26
N ALA A 499 17.86 10.41 -5.23
CA ALA A 499 16.47 10.36 -5.72
C ALA A 499 16.15 11.47 -6.74
N ALA A 500 17.18 12.11 -7.30
CA ALA A 500 17.03 13.34 -8.08
C ALA A 500 16.30 13.15 -9.43
N ASP A 501 16.34 11.94 -10.01
CA ASP A 501 15.69 11.63 -11.28
C ASP A 501 14.38 10.84 -11.13
N ASN A 502 13.96 10.56 -9.88
CA ASN A 502 12.70 9.93 -9.60
C ASN A 502 11.54 10.77 -10.15
N ILE A 503 10.56 10.08 -10.70
CA ILE A 503 9.33 10.70 -11.17
C ILE A 503 8.21 10.20 -10.28
N SER A 504 7.72 11.07 -9.38
CA SER A 504 6.67 10.74 -8.43
C SER A 504 5.31 11.29 -8.86
N SER A 505 4.24 10.59 -8.49
CA SER A 505 2.87 11.09 -8.65
C SER A 505 2.54 12.30 -7.76
N LEU A 506 3.39 12.59 -6.77
CA LEU A 506 3.23 13.75 -5.89
C LEU A 506 3.76 15.01 -6.55
N ASP A 507 4.82 14.92 -7.37
CA ASP A 507 5.44 16.07 -8.01
C ASP A 507 4.98 16.29 -9.46
N ALA A 508 4.50 15.24 -10.13
CA ALA A 508 4.09 15.31 -11.54
C ALA A 508 2.84 16.17 -11.82
N GLY A 509 2.19 16.74 -10.80
CA GLY A 509 0.94 17.49 -10.90
C GLY A 509 0.95 18.91 -10.33
N PHE A 510 2.06 19.38 -9.75
CA PHE A 510 2.13 20.64 -9.02
C PHE A 510 3.24 21.58 -9.48
#